data_AF-H3BNA7-F1
#
_entry.id   AF-H3BNA7-F1
#
_cell.length_a   1.000
_cell.length_b   1.000
_cell.length_c   1.000
_cell.angle_alpha   90.00
_cell.angle_beta   90.00
_cell.angle_gamma   90.00
#
_symmetry.space_group_name_H-M   'P 1'
#
loop_
_entity.id
_entity.type
_entity.pdbx_description
1 polymer ?
#
loop_
_entity_poly.entity_id
_entity_poly.type
_entity_poly.pdbx_seq_one_letter_code
_entity_poly.pdbx_strand_id
1 'polypeptide(L)'
;DENKPQEKRPRAVTAYSPEDEKKGEKIYLYTHLKQQPIWEKWCHMTQEERDDSLRFNENITFGQLGTFTHNMLAFGLNKKLCNDFLKKQAVIGNLDEEQYKLLSDHIEQMATE
;
A
#
# COMPACT_ATOMS: atom_id res chain seq x y z
N ASP A 1 35.42 -56.74 -39.83
CA ASP A 1 36.24 -56.09 -38.79
C ASP A 1 36.02 -54.59 -38.80
N GLU A 2 34.99 -54.10 -38.11
CA GLU A 2 34.99 -53.73 -36.68
C GLU A 2 35.70 -52.38 -36.43
N ASN A 3 34.93 -51.28 -36.40
CA ASN A 3 34.35 -50.61 -35.21
C ASN A 3 35.23 -49.41 -34.80
N LYS A 4 34.81 -48.15 -34.61
CA LYS A 4 33.51 -47.53 -34.31
C LYS A 4 33.67 -45.98 -34.42
N PRO A 5 32.69 -45.19 -34.89
CA PRO A 5 32.75 -43.72 -34.82
C PRO A 5 32.46 -43.22 -33.40
N GLN A 6 33.27 -42.28 -32.88
CA GLN A 6 32.95 -41.58 -31.62
C GLN A 6 31.75 -40.65 -31.83
N GLU A 7 30.61 -41.11 -31.33
CA GLU A 7 29.35 -40.38 -31.21
C GLU A 7 29.53 -39.12 -30.37
N LYS A 8 29.44 -37.94 -31.00
CA LYS A 8 29.35 -36.66 -30.29
C LYS A 8 28.03 -36.68 -29.51
N ARG A 9 28.12 -36.86 -28.19
CA ARG A 9 26.98 -36.71 -27.28
C ARG A 9 26.24 -35.42 -27.60
N PRO A 10 24.91 -35.46 -27.81
CA PRO A 10 24.11 -34.24 -27.89
C PRO A 10 24.34 -33.43 -26.63
N ARG A 11 24.60 -32.12 -26.77
CA ARG A 11 24.53 -31.20 -25.62
C ARG A 11 23.14 -31.37 -25.02
N ALA A 12 23.08 -31.91 -23.82
CA ALA A 12 21.85 -31.99 -23.06
C ALA A 12 21.23 -30.59 -23.06
N VAL A 13 20.03 -30.47 -23.62
CA VAL A 13 19.20 -29.28 -23.44
C VAL A 13 19.01 -29.18 -21.93
N THR A 14 19.74 -28.28 -21.29
CA THR A 14 19.48 -27.90 -19.90
C THR A 14 18.06 -27.36 -19.90
N ALA A 15 17.11 -28.18 -19.46
CA ALA A 15 15.75 -27.73 -19.20
C ALA A 15 15.86 -26.55 -18.23
N TYR A 16 15.47 -25.37 -18.68
CA TYR A 16 15.42 -24.19 -17.83
C TYR A 16 14.54 -24.52 -16.62
N SER A 17 15.10 -24.34 -15.42
CA SER A 17 14.37 -24.57 -14.19
C SER A 17 13.31 -23.47 -14.05
N PRO A 18 12.07 -23.77 -13.61
CA PRO A 18 11.04 -22.75 -13.36
C PRO A 18 11.50 -21.63 -12.40
N GLU A 19 12.49 -21.93 -11.57
CA GLU A 19 13.13 -20.98 -10.64
C GLU A 19 13.98 -19.93 -11.38
N ASP A 20 14.61 -20.30 -12.50
CA ASP A 20 15.44 -19.40 -13.32
C ASP A 20 14.58 -18.44 -14.14
N GLU A 21 13.41 -18.88 -14.62
CA GLU A 21 12.42 -18.02 -15.28
C GLU A 21 11.87 -16.98 -14.30
N LYS A 22 11.44 -17.40 -13.10
CA LYS A 22 10.96 -16.49 -12.05
C LYS A 22 12.04 -15.51 -11.58
N LYS A 23 13.30 -15.94 -11.53
CA LYS A 23 14.43 -15.06 -11.22
C LYS A 23 14.66 -14.04 -12.33
N GLY A 24 14.58 -14.45 -13.59
CA GLY A 24 14.63 -13.57 -14.76
C GLY A 24 13.50 -12.55 -14.77
N GLU A 25 12.26 -12.99 -14.51
CA GLU A 25 11.09 -12.12 -14.36
C GLU A 25 11.26 -11.12 -13.22
N LYS A 26 11.76 -11.54 -12.05
CA LYS A 26 12.02 -10.64 -10.92
C LYS A 26 13.09 -9.59 -11.24
N ILE A 27 14.15 -9.99 -11.97
CA ILE A 27 15.19 -9.07 -12.45
C ILE A 27 14.59 -8.08 -13.44
N TYR A 28 13.78 -8.56 -14.40
CA TYR A 28 13.11 -7.72 -15.38
C TYR A 28 12.17 -6.72 -14.70
N LEU A 29 11.31 -7.18 -13.79
CA LEU A 29 10.42 -6.33 -12.99
C LEU A 29 11.21 -5.25 -12.25
N TYR A 30 12.25 -5.62 -11.52
CA TYR A 30 13.07 -4.64 -10.77
C TYR A 30 13.72 -3.60 -11.69
N THR A 31 14.26 -4.01 -12.84
CA THR A 31 14.90 -3.10 -13.80
C THR A 31 13.94 -2.04 -14.33
N HIS A 32 12.73 -2.44 -14.73
CA HIS A 32 11.74 -1.51 -15.28
C HIS A 32 11.08 -0.68 -14.20
N LEU A 33 10.88 -1.27 -13.03
CA LEU A 33 10.29 -0.61 -11.89
C LEU A 33 11.20 0.50 -11.36
N LYS A 34 12.53 0.28 -11.31
CA LYS A 34 13.52 1.33 -10.99
C LYS A 34 13.54 2.51 -11.95
N GLN A 35 13.23 2.31 -13.23
CA GLN A 35 13.19 3.39 -14.22
C GLN A 35 11.94 4.27 -14.08
N GLN A 36 10.95 3.85 -13.27
CA GLN A 36 9.74 4.63 -13.06
C GLN A 36 10.06 5.90 -12.25
N PRO A 37 9.48 7.06 -12.61
CA PRO A 37 9.69 8.31 -11.86
C PRO A 37 9.33 8.22 -10.37
N ILE A 38 8.37 7.35 -10.03
CA ILE A 38 7.97 7.11 -8.64
C ILE A 38 9.11 6.46 -7.84
N TRP A 39 9.91 5.59 -8.45
CA TRP A 39 11.04 4.93 -7.79
C TRP A 39 12.18 5.88 -7.49
N GLU A 40 12.54 6.72 -8.45
CA GLU A 40 13.54 7.78 -8.27
C GLU A 40 13.14 8.73 -7.13
N LYS A 41 11.88 9.18 -7.13
CA LYS A 41 11.36 10.06 -6.07
C LYS A 41 11.45 9.40 -4.68
N TRP A 42 11.13 8.11 -4.57
CA TRP A 42 11.16 7.39 -3.29
C TRP A 42 12.59 7.07 -2.83
N CYS A 43 13.50 6.80 -3.77
CA CYS A 43 14.90 6.50 -3.50
C CYS A 43 15.68 7.73 -2.98
N HIS A 44 15.30 8.92 -3.44
CA HIS A 44 15.92 10.18 -3.02
C HIS A 44 15.17 10.91 -1.91
N MET A 45 13.97 10.46 -1.54
CA MET A 45 13.23 11.02 -0.40
C MET A 45 14.03 10.83 0.88
N THR A 46 14.34 11.96 1.51
CA THR A 46 14.95 12.02 2.85
C THR A 46 13.95 11.51 3.90
N GLN A 47 14.46 11.21 5.10
CA GLN A 47 13.59 10.79 6.19
C GLN A 47 12.64 11.91 6.61
N GLU A 48 13.12 13.15 6.63
CA GLU A 48 12.30 14.33 6.96
C GLU A 48 11.15 14.51 5.96
N GLU A 49 11.41 14.42 4.65
CA GLU A 49 10.36 14.50 3.63
C GLU A 49 9.35 13.35 3.71
N ARG A 50 9.78 12.15 4.14
CA ARG A 50 8.89 11.02 4.40
C ARG A 50 7.97 11.31 5.58
N ASP A 51 8.54 11.74 6.69
CA ASP A 51 7.81 12.01 7.91
C ASP A 51 6.81 13.18 7.70
N ASP A 52 7.22 14.22 6.99
CA ASP A 52 6.33 15.33 6.61
C ASP A 52 5.20 14.88 5.68
N SER A 53 5.50 14.02 4.69
CA SER A 53 4.48 13.47 3.79
C SER A 53 3.47 12.60 4.56
N LEU A 54 3.91 11.83 5.55
CA LEU A 54 3.04 11.03 6.39
C LEU A 54 2.11 11.92 7.23
N ARG A 55 2.69 12.89 7.94
CA ARG A 55 1.92 13.86 8.74
C ARG A 55 0.93 14.65 7.89
N PHE A 56 1.33 15.05 6.69
CA PHE A 56 0.43 15.72 5.76
C PHE A 56 -0.76 14.82 5.39
N ASN A 57 -0.51 13.56 5.05
CA ASN A 57 -1.57 12.62 4.70
C ASN A 57 -2.50 12.31 5.88
N GLU A 58 -1.97 12.19 7.09
CA GLU A 58 -2.75 12.03 8.32
C GLU A 58 -3.68 13.23 8.53
N ASN A 59 -3.17 14.45 8.40
CA ASN A 59 -3.96 15.68 8.56
C ASN A 59 -5.07 15.81 7.51
N ILE A 60 -4.79 15.47 6.25
CA ILE A 60 -5.79 15.44 5.19
C ILE A 60 -6.89 14.43 5.52
N THR A 61 -6.49 13.22 5.93
CA THR A 61 -7.45 12.16 6.29
C THR A 61 -8.32 12.57 7.48
N PHE A 62 -7.72 13.16 8.51
CA PHE A 62 -8.43 13.67 9.67
C PHE A 62 -9.52 14.70 9.28
N GLY A 63 -9.16 15.69 8.48
CA GLY A 63 -10.11 16.72 8.02
C GLY A 63 -11.24 16.15 7.15
N GLN A 64 -10.91 15.22 6.26
CA GLN A 64 -11.90 14.53 5.43
C GLN A 64 -12.88 13.71 6.27
N LEU A 65 -12.36 12.94 7.23
CA LEU A 65 -13.20 12.10 8.09
C LEU A 65 -14.10 12.94 8.99
N GLY A 66 -13.61 14.06 9.54
CA GLY A 66 -14.46 15.00 10.28
C GLY A 66 -15.59 15.57 9.43
N THR A 67 -15.33 15.90 8.17
CA THR A 67 -16.36 16.37 7.24
C THR A 67 -17.39 15.28 6.93
N PHE A 68 -16.92 14.06 6.66
CA PHE A 68 -17.82 12.95 6.36
C PHE A 68 -18.69 12.58 7.56
N THR A 69 -18.13 12.47 8.76
CA THR A 69 -18.89 12.09 9.95
C THR A 69 -19.91 13.17 10.32
N HIS A 70 -19.55 14.46 10.19
CA HIS A 70 -20.49 15.57 10.35
C HIS A 70 -21.64 15.49 9.35
N ASN A 71 -21.33 15.31 8.05
CA ASN A 71 -22.36 15.19 7.01
C ASN A 71 -23.25 13.97 7.23
N MET A 72 -22.68 12.83 7.62
CA MET A 72 -23.44 11.62 7.93
C MET A 72 -24.47 11.86 9.04
N LEU A 73 -24.08 12.55 10.12
CA LEU A 73 -25.00 12.92 11.19
C LEU A 73 -26.06 13.92 10.72
N ALA A 74 -25.69 14.92 9.92
CA ALA A 74 -26.64 15.87 9.34
C ALA A 74 -27.67 15.19 8.41
N PHE A 75 -27.31 14.08 7.77
CA PHE A 75 -28.23 13.24 7.00
C PHE A 75 -29.08 12.28 7.86
N GLY A 76 -28.95 12.33 9.19
CA GLY A 76 -29.71 11.49 10.12
C GLY A 76 -29.21 10.04 10.19
N LEU A 77 -27.98 9.77 9.76
CA LEU A 77 -27.38 8.45 9.97
C LEU A 77 -27.12 8.23 11.46
N ASN A 78 -27.42 7.02 11.94
CA ASN A 78 -27.28 6.73 13.35
C ASN A 78 -25.81 6.74 13.80
N LYS A 79 -25.61 7.10 15.07
CA LYS A 79 -24.30 7.22 15.70
C LYS A 79 -23.43 5.97 15.56
N LYS A 80 -24.04 4.78 15.65
CA LYS A 80 -23.32 3.51 15.55
C LYS A 80 -22.70 3.35 14.16
N LEU A 81 -23.43 3.69 13.10
CA LEU A 81 -22.94 3.63 11.73
C LEU A 81 -21.80 4.62 11.50
N CYS A 82 -21.91 5.84 12.03
CA CYS A 82 -20.84 6.85 11.94
C CYS A 82 -19.56 6.38 12.65
N ASN A 83 -19.68 5.77 13.85
CA ASN A 83 -18.55 5.20 14.57
C ASN A 83 -17.94 3.98 13.87
N ASP A 84 -18.77 3.08 13.34
CA ASP A 84 -18.31 1.91 12.58
C ASP A 84 -17.57 2.33 11.30
N PHE A 85 -18.03 3.40 10.64
CA PHE A 85 -17.33 4.03 9.52
C PHE A 85 -15.98 4.61 9.96
N LEU A 86 -15.98 5.46 10.99
CA LEU A 86 -14.77 6.13 11.50
C LEU A 86 -13.70 5.09 11.89
N LYS A 87 -14.07 4.04 12.62
CA LYS A 87 -13.15 2.98 13.05
C LYS A 87 -12.46 2.29 11.88
N LYS A 88 -13.19 2.02 10.79
CA LYS A 88 -12.60 1.39 9.60
C LYS A 88 -11.68 2.35 8.86
N GLN A 89 -12.11 3.61 8.69
CA GLN A 89 -11.33 4.60 7.97
C GLN A 89 -10.10 5.07 8.73
N ALA A 90 -10.13 5.07 10.07
CA ALA A 90 -8.97 5.40 10.89
C ALA A 90 -7.81 4.42 10.67
N VAL A 91 -8.11 3.13 10.50
CA VAL A 91 -7.10 2.11 10.17
C VAL A 91 -6.53 2.32 8.77
N ILE A 92 -7.37 2.66 7.79
CA ILE A 92 -6.93 2.88 6.40
C ILE A 92 -6.11 4.18 6.29
N GLY A 93 -6.53 5.21 7.00
CA GLY A 93 -5.92 6.54 7.03
C GLY A 93 -4.73 6.69 7.97
N ASN A 94 -4.40 5.63 8.72
CA ASN A 94 -3.37 5.61 9.75
C ASN A 94 -3.50 6.77 10.76
N LEU A 95 -4.74 7.07 11.18
CA LEU A 95 -4.98 8.09 12.20
C LEU A 95 -4.35 7.65 13.53
N ASP A 96 -3.77 8.61 14.24
CA ASP A 96 -3.32 8.39 15.61
C ASP A 96 -4.49 8.28 16.59
N GLU A 97 -4.20 7.86 17.82
CA GLU A 97 -5.21 7.62 18.85
C GLU A 97 -5.88 8.92 19.33
N GLU A 98 -5.16 10.04 19.35
CA GLU A 98 -5.68 11.35 19.75
C GLU A 98 -6.65 11.89 18.70
N GLN A 99 -6.27 11.83 17.42
CA GLN A 99 -7.09 12.19 16.26
C GLN A 99 -8.35 11.34 16.18
N TYR A 100 -8.22 10.02 16.33
CA TYR A 100 -9.37 9.12 16.37
C TYR A 100 -10.32 9.50 17.51
N LYS A 101 -9.77 9.75 18.71
CA LYS A 101 -10.56 10.13 19.88
C LYS A 101 -11.29 11.46 19.67
N LEU A 102 -10.62 12.47 19.12
CA LEU A 102 -11.24 13.77 18.81
C LEU A 102 -12.45 13.62 17.87
N LEU A 103 -12.31 12.82 16.81
CA LEU A 103 -13.41 12.58 15.87
C LEU A 103 -14.54 11.75 16.50
N SER A 104 -14.20 10.76 17.33
CA SER A 104 -15.18 9.96 18.06
C SER A 104 -15.98 10.82 19.04
N ASP A 105 -15.31 11.65 19.84
CA ASP A 105 -15.94 12.54 20.81
C ASP A 105 -16.84 13.57 20.11
N HIS A 106 -16.44 14.07 18.94
CA HIS A 106 -17.28 14.95 18.12
C HIS A 106 -18.56 14.26 17.62
N ILE A 107 -18.49 12.99 17.18
CA ILE A 107 -19.68 12.21 16.80
C ILE A 107 -20.62 12.06 17.99
N GLU A 108 -20.08 11.81 19.18
CA GLU A 108 -20.86 11.66 20.40
C GLU A 108 -21.62 12.95 20.77
N GLN A 109 -20.95 14.11 20.69
CA GLN A 109 -21.54 15.41 20.99
C GLN A 109 -22.67 15.76 20.00
N MET A 110 -22.38 15.69 18.69
CA MET A 110 -23.33 16.05 17.64
C MET A 110 -24.55 15.12 17.57
N ALA A 111 -24.43 13.87 18.03
CA ALA A 111 -25.55 12.92 18.06
C ALA A 111 -26.51 13.15 19.25
N THR A 112 -26.17 14.06 20.17
CA THR A 112 -27.03 14.43 21.31
C THR A 112 -27.79 15.75 21.12
N GLU A 113 -27.47 16.48 20.05
CA GLU A 113 -28.18 17.69 19.59
C GLU A 113 -29.38 17.31 18.70
#